data_AF-J9G8K1-F1
#
_entry.id   AF-J9G8K1-F1
#
_cell.length_a   1.000
_cell.length_b   1.000
_cell.length_c   1.000
_cell.angle_alpha   90.00
_cell.angle_beta   90.00
_cell.angle_gamma   90.00
#
_symmetry.space_group_name_H-M   'P 1'
#
loop_
_entity.id
_entity.type
_entity.pdbx_description
1 polymer ?
#
loop_
_entity_poly.entity_id
_entity_poly.type
_entity_poly.pdbx_seq_one_letter_code
_entity_poly.pdbx_strand_id
1 'polypeptide(L)'
;MSNISKINDFSYSLKGGPLDYEQAMTYLNSLLLEAPPYGKWTVCLASAIGSAGFAVMLGGSWHDFVAAFITGGLSMVLLKQLGGYRPSAFWENALAGAAIGALAIICCSVSTHCTRGNIIVGALMPFLPGVAFTNGLRDYMAGDLISGNSRIAEALLFATSIAIGLAFSLLVWYNWGWKLW
;
A
#
# COMPACT_ATOMS: atom_id res chain seq x y z
N MET A 1 1.30 9.52 19.98
CA MET A 1 0.35 8.44 20.34
C MET A 1 -0.65 8.29 19.21
N SER A 2 -0.89 7.07 18.73
CA SER A 2 -1.92 6.79 17.71
C SER A 2 -3.31 7.11 18.28
N ASN A 3 -4.24 7.59 17.45
CA ASN A 3 -5.64 7.80 17.84
C ASN A 3 -6.26 6.54 18.47
N ILE A 4 -5.77 5.35 18.09
CA ILE A 4 -6.18 4.06 18.68
C ILE A 4 -5.82 3.99 20.18
N SER A 5 -4.64 4.47 20.58
CA SER A 5 -4.25 4.50 21.99
C SER A 5 -5.12 5.48 22.78
N LYS A 6 -5.34 6.70 22.24
CA LYS A 6 -6.18 7.71 22.89
C LYS A 6 -7.63 7.25 23.06
N ILE A 7 -8.17 6.53 22.08
CA ILE A 7 -9.51 5.92 22.15
C ILE A 7 -9.54 4.77 23.15
N ASN A 8 -8.50 3.94 23.21
CA ASN A 8 -8.41 2.85 24.17
C ASN A 8 -8.32 3.38 25.61
N ASP A 9 -7.48 4.38 25.86
CA ASP A 9 -7.34 5.03 27.16
C ASP A 9 -8.65 5.73 27.57
N PHE A 10 -9.37 6.32 26.62
CA PHE A 10 -10.72 6.87 26.81
C PHE A 10 -11.75 5.79 27.18
N SER A 11 -11.71 4.62 26.53
CA SER A 11 -12.57 3.46 26.86
C SER A 11 -12.37 2.98 28.30
N TYR A 12 -11.12 2.98 28.79
CA TYR A 12 -10.84 2.69 30.19
C TYR A 12 -11.31 3.80 31.14
N SER A 13 -11.24 5.06 30.71
CA SER A 13 -11.70 6.22 31.49
C SER A 13 -13.21 6.25 31.68
N LEU A 14 -13.98 5.71 30.73
CA LEU A 14 -15.45 5.58 30.80
C LEU A 14 -15.93 4.60 31.89
N LYS A 15 -15.08 3.67 32.34
CA LYS A 15 -15.42 2.75 33.44
C LYS A 15 -15.44 3.45 34.81
N GLY A 16 -14.86 4.64 34.93
CA GLY A 16 -14.68 5.37 36.19
C GLY A 16 -15.83 6.30 36.59
N GLY A 17 -16.82 6.56 35.73
CA GLY A 17 -17.97 7.42 36.04
C GLY A 17 -18.74 7.89 34.80
N PRO A 18 -19.98 8.38 34.95
CA PRO A 18 -20.82 8.78 33.83
C PRO A 18 -20.28 10.07 33.19
N LEU A 19 -19.56 9.93 32.08
CA LEU A 19 -19.32 11.03 31.16
C LEU A 19 -20.62 11.33 30.42
N ASP A 20 -20.98 12.61 30.36
CA ASP A 20 -22.11 13.06 29.57
C ASP A 20 -21.87 12.74 28.09
N TYR A 21 -22.91 12.24 27.42
CA TYR A 21 -22.83 11.73 26.03
C TYR A 21 -22.24 12.80 25.10
N GLU A 22 -22.63 14.06 25.30
CA GLU A 22 -22.20 15.19 24.49
C GLU A 22 -20.69 15.47 24.63
N GLN A 23 -20.13 15.32 25.84
CA GLN A 23 -18.69 15.50 26.10
C GLN A 23 -17.87 14.37 25.50
N ALA A 24 -18.33 13.12 25.64
CA ALA A 24 -17.70 11.97 25.02
C ALA A 24 -17.67 12.11 23.48
N MET A 25 -18.78 12.60 22.91
CA MET A 25 -18.89 12.72 21.47
C MET A 25 -18.05 13.87 20.90
N THR A 26 -17.94 14.98 21.65
CA THR A 26 -17.06 16.10 21.32
C THR A 26 -15.58 15.69 21.35
N TYR A 27 -15.17 14.92 22.36
CA TYR A 27 -13.80 14.40 22.44
C TYR A 27 -13.47 13.43 21.29
N LEU A 28 -14.37 12.50 20.95
CA LEU A 28 -14.15 11.59 19.83
C LEU A 28 -14.08 12.34 18.48
N ASN A 29 -14.93 13.34 18.28
CA ASN A 29 -14.88 14.20 17.08
C ASN A 29 -13.57 14.98 17.01
N SER A 30 -13.05 15.47 18.14
CA SER A 30 -11.75 16.15 18.19
C SER A 30 -10.58 15.23 17.81
N LEU A 31 -10.68 13.93 18.13
CA LEU A 31 -9.70 12.90 17.75
C LEU A 31 -9.84 12.47 16.27
N LEU A 32 -11.05 12.48 15.72
CA LEU A 32 -11.30 12.18 14.32
C LEU A 32 -10.86 13.32 13.39
N LEU A 33 -10.89 14.57 13.88
CA LEU A 33 -10.44 15.76 13.16
C LEU A 33 -8.91 15.99 13.24
N GLU A 34 -8.19 15.25 14.08
CA GLU A 34 -6.73 15.30 14.09
C GLU A 34 -6.18 14.83 12.73
N ALA A 35 -5.41 15.70 12.08
CA ALA A 35 -4.80 15.42 10.79
C ALA A 35 -3.95 14.13 10.87
N PRO A 36 -3.92 13.31 9.80
CA PRO A 36 -3.14 12.08 9.79
C PRO A 36 -1.68 12.37 10.17
N PRO A 37 -1.06 11.55 11.04
CA PRO A 37 0.21 11.87 11.70
C PRO A 37 1.41 12.01 10.75
N TYR A 38 1.27 11.63 9.48
CA TYR A 38 2.32 11.71 8.48
C TYR A 38 1.90 12.51 7.26
N GLY A 39 2.74 13.48 6.88
CA GLY A 39 2.55 14.29 5.68
C GLY A 39 2.53 13.43 4.41
N LYS A 40 1.81 13.90 3.38
CA LYS A 40 1.64 13.14 2.13
C LYS A 40 2.99 12.76 1.50
N TRP A 41 3.96 13.68 1.58
CA TRP A 41 5.33 13.56 1.10
C TRP A 41 6.17 12.54 1.88
N THR A 42 6.05 12.49 3.20
CA THR A 42 6.84 11.59 4.05
C THR A 42 6.57 10.13 3.72
N VAL A 43 5.30 9.78 3.49
CA VAL A 43 4.90 8.42 3.07
C VAL A 43 5.39 8.10 1.65
N CYS A 44 5.41 9.08 0.74
CA CYS A 44 5.94 8.85 -0.62
C CYS A 44 7.45 8.60 -0.58
N LEU A 45 8.20 9.37 0.23
CA LEU A 45 9.63 9.15 0.44
C LEU A 45 9.90 7.81 1.12
N ALA A 46 9.12 7.44 2.14
CA ALA A 46 9.24 6.14 2.79
C ALA A 46 8.96 4.98 1.82
N SER A 47 7.93 5.11 0.98
CA SER A 47 7.62 4.14 -0.08
C SER A 47 8.76 4.03 -1.09
N ALA A 48 9.31 5.15 -1.55
CA ALA A 48 10.42 5.18 -2.49
C ALA A 48 11.68 4.50 -1.93
N ILE A 49 12.07 4.85 -0.70
CA ILE A 49 13.22 4.25 -0.01
C ILE A 49 12.98 2.75 0.22
N GLY A 50 11.78 2.39 0.67
CA GLY A 50 11.39 1.00 0.88
C GLY A 50 11.51 0.17 -0.40
N SER A 51 10.94 0.65 -1.51
CA SER A 51 11.02 -0.01 -2.81
C SER A 51 12.45 -0.18 -3.31
N ALA A 52 13.28 0.86 -3.15
CA ALA A 52 14.69 0.81 -3.53
C ALA A 52 15.47 -0.20 -2.68
N GLY A 53 15.21 -0.26 -1.37
CA GLY A 53 15.80 -1.23 -0.46
C GLY A 53 15.43 -2.67 -0.82
N PHE A 54 14.16 -2.94 -1.14
CA PHE A 54 13.72 -4.27 -1.56
C PHE A 54 14.34 -4.70 -2.90
N ALA A 55 14.50 -3.79 -3.85
CA ALA A 55 15.15 -4.09 -5.13
C ALA A 55 16.63 -4.51 -4.95
N VAL A 56 17.36 -3.83 -4.05
CA VAL A 56 18.75 -4.20 -3.70
C VAL A 56 18.79 -5.53 -2.96
N MET A 57 17.84 -5.78 -2.05
CA MET A 57 17.75 -7.04 -1.31
C MET A 57 17.54 -8.25 -2.24
N LEU A 58 16.87 -8.06 -3.38
CA LEU A 58 16.68 -9.07 -4.43
C LEU A 58 17.92 -9.25 -5.33
N GLY A 59 19.04 -8.61 -5.01
CA GLY A 59 20.29 -8.66 -5.79
C GLY A 59 20.34 -7.66 -6.95
N GLY A 60 19.55 -6.58 -6.89
CA GLY A 60 19.56 -5.52 -7.88
C GLY A 60 20.85 -4.68 -7.90
N SER A 61 21.20 -4.17 -9.07
CA SER A 61 22.31 -3.23 -9.28
C SER A 61 21.99 -1.82 -8.79
N TRP A 62 22.99 -0.92 -8.76
CA TRP A 62 22.76 0.50 -8.43
C TRP A 62 21.72 1.18 -9.35
N HIS A 63 21.62 0.73 -10.60
CA HIS A 63 20.60 1.22 -11.54
C HIS A 63 19.19 0.74 -11.15
N ASP A 64 19.07 -0.49 -10.64
CA ASP A 64 17.80 -1.04 -10.16
C ASP A 64 17.33 -0.30 -8.89
N PHE A 65 18.25 0.16 -8.04
CA PHE A 65 17.92 0.98 -6.86
C PHE A 65 17.25 2.30 -7.27
N VAL A 66 17.87 3.04 -8.21
CA VAL A 66 17.32 4.33 -8.68
C VAL A 66 16.00 4.13 -9.42
N ALA A 67 15.91 3.09 -10.26
CA ALA A 67 14.67 2.75 -10.94
C ALA A 67 13.55 2.42 -9.94
N ALA A 68 13.80 1.54 -8.97
CA ALA A 68 12.82 1.16 -7.95
C ALA A 68 12.42 2.31 -7.02
N PHE A 69 13.34 3.23 -6.74
CA PHE A 69 13.05 4.46 -5.99
C PHE A 69 12.04 5.34 -6.74
N ILE A 70 12.28 5.57 -8.04
CA ILE A 70 11.41 6.42 -8.87
C ILE A 70 10.05 5.74 -9.06
N THR A 71 10.03 4.45 -9.40
CA THR A 71 8.78 3.74 -9.66
C THR A 71 7.92 3.60 -8.39
N GLY A 72 8.52 3.26 -7.24
CA GLY A 72 7.83 3.14 -5.96
C GLY A 72 7.39 4.48 -5.36
N GLY A 73 8.15 5.54 -5.58
CA GLY A 73 7.77 6.90 -5.17
C GLY A 73 6.64 7.47 -6.02
N LEU A 74 6.76 7.36 -7.35
CA LEU A 74 5.80 7.94 -8.29
C LEU A 74 4.47 7.18 -8.28
N SER A 75 4.49 5.85 -8.15
CA SER A 75 3.27 5.06 -7.95
C SER A 75 2.53 5.46 -6.67
N MET A 76 3.25 5.74 -5.58
CA MET A 76 2.64 6.18 -4.32
C MET A 76 2.04 7.60 -4.42
N VAL A 77 2.70 8.50 -5.17
CA VAL A 77 2.14 9.83 -5.48
C VAL A 77 0.86 9.69 -6.29
N LEU A 78 0.86 8.85 -7.32
CA LEU A 78 -0.32 8.58 -8.15
C LEU A 78 -1.48 8.03 -7.30
N LEU A 79 -1.20 7.09 -6.40
CA LEU A 79 -2.20 6.55 -5.48
C LEU A 79 -2.86 7.65 -4.63
N LYS A 80 -2.04 8.54 -4.07
CA LYS A 80 -2.54 9.62 -3.20
C LYS A 80 -3.33 10.68 -3.96
N GLN A 81 -3.02 10.90 -5.22
CA GLN A 81 -3.82 11.77 -6.09
C GLN A 81 -5.17 11.12 -6.42
N LEU A 82 -5.15 9.81 -6.70
CA LEU A 82 -6.36 9.03 -7.00
C LEU A 82 -7.28 8.87 -5.80
N GLY A 83 -6.76 8.74 -4.57
CA GLY A 83 -7.57 8.68 -3.35
C GLY A 83 -8.44 9.93 -3.11
N GLY A 84 -8.14 11.06 -3.77
CA GLY A 84 -9.01 12.25 -3.76
C GLY A 84 -10.33 12.05 -4.52
N TYR A 85 -10.38 11.11 -5.46
CA TYR A 85 -11.55 10.85 -6.32
C TYR A 85 -12.50 9.78 -5.75
N ARG A 86 -12.22 9.24 -4.55
CA ARG A 86 -12.95 8.12 -3.92
C ARG A 86 -13.24 6.92 -4.85
N PRO A 87 -12.26 6.38 -5.60
CA PRO A 87 -12.47 5.08 -6.24
C PRO A 87 -12.71 3.99 -5.18
N SER A 88 -13.35 2.88 -5.56
CA SER A 88 -13.32 1.68 -4.72
C SER A 88 -11.86 1.25 -4.50
N ALA A 89 -11.52 0.76 -3.30
CA ALA A 89 -10.17 0.28 -2.97
C ALA A 89 -9.64 -0.78 -3.96
N PHE A 90 -10.54 -1.52 -4.62
CA PHE A 90 -10.18 -2.37 -5.74
C PHE A 90 -9.55 -1.58 -6.90
N TRP A 91 -10.17 -0.49 -7.35
CA TRP A 91 -9.67 0.30 -8.47
C TRP A 91 -8.39 1.07 -8.14
N GLU A 92 -8.26 1.57 -6.90
CA GLU A 92 -7.04 2.22 -6.44
C GLU A 92 -5.83 1.28 -6.56
N ASN A 93 -5.98 0.04 -6.08
CA ASN A 93 -4.93 -0.98 -6.15
C ASN A 93 -4.65 -1.45 -7.58
N ALA A 94 -5.66 -1.53 -8.45
CA ALA A 94 -5.47 -1.90 -9.85
C ALA A 94 -4.69 -0.82 -10.61
N LEU A 95 -5.05 0.45 -10.40
CA LEU A 95 -4.32 1.60 -10.96
C LEU A 95 -2.88 1.67 -10.43
N ALA A 96 -2.67 1.33 -9.15
CA ALA A 96 -1.34 1.18 -8.57
C ALA A 96 -0.48 0.18 -9.34
N GLY A 97 -1.00 -1.04 -9.51
CA GLY A 97 -0.32 -2.13 -10.22
C GLY A 97 -0.02 -1.75 -11.67
N ALA A 98 -0.97 -1.11 -12.35
CA ALA A 98 -0.78 -0.63 -13.71
C ALA A 98 0.29 0.47 -13.82
N ALA A 99 0.31 1.42 -12.88
CA ALA A 99 1.31 2.47 -12.81
C ALA A 99 2.71 1.91 -12.53
N ILE A 100 2.84 0.97 -11.59
CA ILE A 100 4.10 0.28 -11.28
C ILE A 100 4.62 -0.45 -12.52
N GLY A 101 3.76 -1.21 -13.19
CA GLY A 101 4.12 -1.91 -14.43
C GLY A 101 4.60 -0.95 -15.52
N ALA A 102 3.86 0.12 -15.79
CA ALA A 102 4.20 1.08 -16.84
C ALA A 102 5.52 1.81 -16.54
N LEU A 103 5.71 2.24 -15.29
CA LEU A 103 6.93 2.93 -14.88
C LEU A 103 8.14 2.00 -14.87
N ALA A 104 7.98 0.75 -14.44
CA ALA A 104 9.08 -0.22 -14.46
C ALA A 104 9.54 -0.49 -15.90
N ILE A 105 8.60 -0.60 -16.83
CA ILE A 105 8.87 -0.77 -18.26
C ILE A 105 9.62 0.43 -18.84
N ILE A 106 9.17 1.66 -18.54
CA ILE A 106 9.82 2.90 -18.99
C ILE A 106 11.25 3.00 -18.40
N CYS A 107 11.44 2.69 -17.12
CA CYS A 107 12.77 2.70 -16.53
C CYS A 107 13.69 1.64 -17.16
N CYS A 108 13.17 0.46 -17.50
CA CYS A 108 13.98 -0.58 -18.13
C CYS A 108 14.30 -0.32 -19.61
N SER A 109 13.58 0.56 -20.31
CA SER A 109 13.96 0.96 -21.67
C SER A 109 15.15 1.93 -21.69
N VAL A 110 15.41 2.63 -20.58
CA VAL A 110 16.50 3.61 -20.45
C VAL A 110 17.82 2.95 -20.04
N SER A 111 17.80 1.79 -19.36
CA SER A 111 19.00 1.16 -18.79
C SER A 111 19.14 -0.32 -19.16
N THR A 112 20.20 -0.63 -19.91
CA THR A 112 20.53 -1.94 -20.52
C THR A 112 20.96 -3.03 -19.53
N HIS A 113 21.20 -2.68 -18.25
CA HIS A 113 21.65 -3.60 -17.20
C HIS A 113 20.59 -3.86 -16.11
N CYS A 114 19.35 -3.43 -16.32
CA CYS A 114 18.30 -3.55 -15.30
C CYS A 114 17.58 -4.90 -15.34
N THR A 115 17.37 -5.49 -14.17
CA THR A 115 16.54 -6.69 -14.03
C THR A 115 15.10 -6.27 -13.77
N ARG A 116 14.28 -6.30 -14.83
CA ARG A 116 12.84 -5.94 -14.80
C ARG A 116 12.10 -6.55 -13.61
N GLY A 117 12.35 -7.82 -13.29
CA GLY A 117 11.71 -8.52 -12.17
C GLY A 117 12.00 -7.88 -10.81
N ASN A 118 13.25 -7.51 -10.54
CA ASN A 118 13.65 -6.96 -9.24
C ASN A 118 13.04 -5.57 -8.99
N ILE A 119 12.95 -4.75 -10.03
CA ILE A 119 12.33 -3.42 -9.96
C ILE A 119 10.83 -3.55 -9.71
N ILE A 120 10.14 -4.42 -10.47
CA ILE A 120 8.69 -4.63 -10.31
C ILE A 120 8.37 -5.16 -8.92
N VAL A 121 9.08 -6.20 -8.47
CA VAL A 121 8.85 -6.80 -7.15
C VAL A 121 9.17 -5.79 -6.03
N GLY A 122 10.28 -5.05 -6.13
CA GLY A 122 10.65 -4.02 -5.15
C GLY A 122 9.63 -2.88 -5.07
N ALA A 123 9.15 -2.39 -6.22
CA ALA A 123 8.14 -1.35 -6.29
C ALA A 123 6.76 -1.79 -5.79
N LEU A 124 6.44 -3.09 -5.90
CA LEU A 124 5.16 -3.66 -5.51
C LEU A 124 5.09 -3.96 -3.99
N MET A 125 6.23 -4.17 -3.32
CA MET A 125 6.28 -4.54 -1.90
C MET A 125 5.49 -3.62 -0.95
N PRO A 126 5.55 -2.27 -1.04
CA PRO A 126 4.77 -1.39 -0.16
C PRO A 126 3.26 -1.51 -0.32
N PHE A 127 2.78 -2.03 -1.47
CA PHE A 127 1.37 -2.15 -1.80
C PHE A 127 0.78 -3.51 -1.42
N LEU A 128 1.61 -4.46 -0.99
CA LEU A 128 1.12 -5.78 -0.62
C LEU A 128 0.32 -5.71 0.69
N PRO A 129 -0.89 -6.30 0.73
CA PRO A 129 -1.72 -6.38 1.94
C PRO A 129 -1.20 -7.46 2.92
N GLY A 130 0.12 -7.53 3.14
CA GLY A 130 0.75 -8.56 3.97
C GLY A 130 0.35 -8.48 5.44
N VAL A 131 0.19 -7.27 5.99
CA VAL A 131 -0.26 -7.06 7.37
C VAL A 131 -1.72 -7.49 7.55
N ALA A 132 -2.58 -7.22 6.57
CA ALA A 132 -3.98 -7.66 6.61
C ALA A 132 -4.08 -9.19 6.54
N PHE A 133 -3.30 -9.82 5.65
CA PHE A 133 -3.24 -11.27 5.50
C PHE A 133 -2.72 -11.96 6.78
N THR A 134 -1.61 -11.49 7.34
CA THR A 134 -1.03 -12.05 8.56
C THR A 134 -1.95 -11.87 9.77
N ASN A 135 -2.62 -10.72 9.89
CA ASN A 135 -3.63 -10.51 10.93
C ASN A 135 -4.85 -11.40 10.75
N GLY A 136 -5.33 -11.58 9.52
CA GLY A 136 -6.45 -12.48 9.23
C GLY A 136 -6.13 -13.94 9.57
N LEU A 137 -4.90 -14.39 9.27
CA LEU A 137 -4.44 -15.72 9.65
C LEU A 137 -4.33 -15.86 11.18
N ARG A 138 -3.84 -14.83 11.87
CA ARG A 138 -3.81 -14.80 13.34
C ARG A 138 -5.21 -14.91 13.94
N ASP A 139 -6.17 -14.15 13.45
CA ASP A 139 -7.56 -14.17 13.93
C ASP A 139 -8.19 -15.55 13.68
N TYR A 140 -7.90 -16.17 12.53
CA TYR A 140 -8.30 -17.53 12.21
C TYR A 140 -7.73 -18.54 13.21
N MET A 141 -6.44 -18.43 13.56
CA MET A 141 -5.80 -19.28 14.57
C MET A 141 -6.33 -19.03 15.99
N ALA A 142 -6.80 -17.81 16.28
CA ALA A 142 -7.42 -17.45 17.57
C ALA A 142 -8.87 -17.91 17.70
N GLY A 143 -9.46 -18.49 16.64
CA GLY A 143 -10.85 -18.97 16.63
C GLY A 143 -11.88 -17.93 16.19
N ASP A 144 -11.47 -16.71 15.83
CA ASP A 144 -12.34 -15.69 15.24
C ASP A 144 -12.40 -15.86 13.72
N LEU A 145 -13.22 -16.83 13.30
CA LEU A 145 -13.35 -17.21 11.89
C LEU A 145 -14.00 -16.12 11.03
N ILE A 146 -14.90 -15.31 11.60
CA ILE A 146 -15.59 -14.24 10.88
C ILE A 146 -14.61 -13.11 10.56
N SER A 147 -13.88 -12.60 11.58
CA SER A 147 -12.84 -11.59 11.37
C SER A 147 -11.73 -12.11 10.47
N GLY A 148 -11.25 -13.33 10.71
CA GLY A 148 -10.19 -13.96 9.94
C GLY A 148 -10.54 -14.10 8.45
N ASN A 149 -11.72 -14.64 8.14
CA ASN A 149 -12.16 -14.81 6.76
C ASN A 149 -12.34 -13.47 6.03
N SER A 150 -12.92 -12.46 6.70
CA SER A 150 -13.08 -11.13 6.11
C SER A 150 -11.73 -10.48 5.76
N ARG A 151 -10.74 -10.52 6.67
CA ARG A 151 -9.41 -9.93 6.44
C ARG A 151 -8.62 -10.67 5.35
N ILE A 152 -8.69 -12.00 5.33
CA ILE A 152 -8.02 -12.82 4.30
C ILE A 152 -8.65 -12.55 2.93
N ALA A 153 -9.99 -12.52 2.85
CA ALA A 153 -10.70 -12.21 1.61
C ALA A 153 -10.39 -10.80 1.10
N GLU A 154 -10.33 -9.81 1.99
CA GLU A 154 -9.92 -8.44 1.66
C GLU A 154 -8.49 -8.40 1.10
N ALA A 155 -7.54 -9.07 1.76
CA ALA A 155 -6.16 -9.14 1.29
C ALA A 155 -6.05 -9.83 -0.09
N LEU A 156 -6.84 -10.88 -0.33
CA LEU A 156 -6.93 -11.56 -1.63
C LEU A 156 -7.50 -10.65 -2.72
N LEU A 157 -8.55 -9.89 -2.43
CA LEU A 157 -9.14 -8.93 -3.36
C LEU A 157 -8.14 -7.83 -3.74
N PHE A 158 -7.37 -7.32 -2.78
CA PHE A 158 -6.33 -6.34 -3.07
C PHE A 158 -5.15 -6.93 -3.84
N ALA A 159 -4.68 -8.13 -3.49
CA ALA A 159 -3.60 -8.80 -4.21
C ALA A 159 -3.98 -9.10 -5.66
N THR A 160 -5.19 -9.62 -5.90
CA THR A 160 -5.70 -9.89 -7.26
C THR A 160 -5.86 -8.60 -8.06
N SER A 161 -6.35 -7.53 -7.44
CA SER A 161 -6.45 -6.21 -8.07
C SER A 161 -5.10 -5.69 -8.57
N ILE A 162 -4.07 -5.70 -7.72
CA ILE A 162 -2.72 -5.26 -8.08
C ILE A 162 -2.18 -6.14 -9.22
N ALA A 163 -2.38 -7.47 -9.13
CA ALA A 163 -1.95 -8.41 -10.15
C ALA A 163 -2.61 -8.14 -11.51
N ILE A 164 -3.92 -7.85 -11.54
CA ILE A 164 -4.65 -7.50 -12.76
C ILE A 164 -4.08 -6.21 -13.36
N GLY A 165 -3.86 -5.17 -12.55
CA GLY A 165 -3.28 -3.91 -13.01
C GLY A 165 -1.88 -4.08 -13.62
N LEU A 166 -1.02 -4.82 -12.93
CA LEU A 166 0.32 -5.13 -13.40
C LEU A 166 0.30 -5.94 -14.71
N ALA A 167 -0.51 -7.01 -14.75
CA ALA A 167 -0.66 -7.86 -15.92
C ALA A 167 -1.18 -7.05 -17.12
N PHE A 168 -2.17 -6.18 -16.91
CA PHE A 168 -2.69 -5.30 -17.95
C PHE A 168 -1.59 -4.42 -18.56
N SER A 169 -0.77 -3.78 -17.71
CA SER A 169 0.34 -2.94 -18.18
C SER A 169 1.38 -3.72 -19.00
N LEU A 170 1.75 -4.92 -18.53
CA LEU A 170 2.70 -5.80 -19.24
C LEU A 170 2.14 -6.31 -20.58
N LEU A 171 0.85 -6.62 -20.63
CA LEU A 171 0.19 -7.17 -21.81
C LEU A 171 0.01 -6.12 -22.90
N VAL A 172 -0.34 -4.88 -22.51
CA VAL A 172 -0.37 -3.72 -23.41
C VAL A 172 1.01 -3.50 -24.04
N TRP A 173 2.07 -3.60 -23.25
CA TRP A 173 3.43 -3.47 -23.75
C TRP A 173 3.84 -4.56 -24.72
N TYR A 174 3.52 -5.82 -24.40
CA TYR A 174 3.77 -6.95 -25.28
C TYR A 174 3.06 -6.81 -26.63
N ASN A 175 1.80 -6.37 -26.61
CA ASN A 175 1.02 -6.16 -27.83
C ASN A 175 1.58 -5.01 -28.71
N TRP A 176 2.33 -4.08 -28.11
CA TRP A 176 3.05 -3.04 -28.84
C TRP A 176 4.36 -3.53 -29.51
N GLY A 177 4.67 -4.83 -29.41
CA GLY A 177 5.74 -5.48 -30.19
C GLY A 177 7.09 -5.59 -29.47
N TRP A 178 7.15 -5.35 -28.15
CA TRP A 178 8.41 -5.40 -27.40
C TRP A 178 8.54 -6.72 -26.62
N LYS A 179 9.73 -7.31 -26.62
CA LYS A 179 10.00 -8.60 -25.94
C LYS A 179 9.85 -8.47 -24.43
N LEU A 180 9.11 -9.40 -23.83
CA LEU A 180 8.89 -9.47 -22.38
C LEU A 180 10.13 -9.90 -21.59
N TRP A 181 11.16 -10.46 -22.25
CA TRP A 181 12.37 -10.98 -21.61
C TRP A 181 13.58 -10.75 -22.52
#